data_AF-A0A355U091-F1
#
_entry.id   AF-A0A355U091-F1
#
_cell.length_a   1.000
_cell.length_b   1.000
_cell.length_c   1.000
_cell.angle_alpha   90.00
_cell.angle_beta   90.00
_cell.angle_gamma   90.00
#
_symmetry.space_group_name_H-M   'P 1'
#
loop_
_entity.id
_entity.type
_entity.pdbx_description
1 polymer ?
#
loop_
_entity_poly.entity_id
_entity_poly.type
_entity_poly.pdbx_seq_one_letter_code
_entity_poly.pdbx_strand_id
1 'polypeptide(L)'
;MLNIIEIKTYINKADERFKEVFTDFEPHKIVVIPASKRQAVRNKVLRECGLDYKEDLYGMDAEVIDGPLDKQIVIYQSMMKSERQVCHVLWHEFGHIVFGNEKQFGIDLAEDTPMRSGYAVFNEFIAEYIAHVVSDREGFGVYNPNTYLQLAFQEIGTVNPYWLSRYMAIIVGDSNVSDECVAEGAEYVNPVVWNYLTEMFRMIDKQLKKDDFWKAVPSFIEDLGTLYDDMFSVVFRGL
;
A
#
# COMPACT_ATOMS: atom_id res chain seq x y z
N MET A 1 4.06 -7.89 21.92
CA MET A 1 4.14 -8.78 20.75
C MET A 1 3.10 -9.85 20.95
N LEU A 2 2.22 -10.04 19.98
CA LEU A 2 1.16 -11.04 20.06
C LEU A 2 1.74 -12.46 19.91
N ASN A 3 1.08 -13.43 20.55
CA ASN A 3 1.38 -14.84 20.33
C ASN A 3 0.70 -15.35 19.03
N ILE A 4 1.14 -16.50 18.53
CA ILE A 4 0.64 -17.05 17.26
C ILE A 4 -0.86 -17.36 17.30
N ILE A 5 -1.39 -17.75 18.45
CA ILE A 5 -2.82 -18.08 18.60
C ILE A 5 -3.66 -16.80 18.49
N GLU A 6 -3.24 -15.72 19.15
CA GLU A 6 -3.89 -14.40 19.04
C GLU A 6 -3.91 -13.92 17.59
N ILE A 7 -2.77 -13.97 16.90
CA ILE A 7 -2.67 -13.54 15.49
C ILE A 7 -3.63 -14.36 14.61
N LYS A 8 -3.71 -15.68 14.81
CA LYS A 8 -4.64 -16.54 14.05
C LYS A 8 -6.10 -16.20 14.29
N THR A 9 -6.48 -15.87 15.52
CA THR A 9 -7.84 -15.40 15.83
C THR A 9 -8.15 -14.11 15.08
N TYR A 10 -7.21 -13.16 15.04
CA TYR A 10 -7.41 -11.88 14.36
C TYR A 10 -7.39 -12.01 12.83
N ILE A 11 -6.64 -12.97 12.27
CA ILE A 11 -6.70 -13.31 10.83
C ILE A 11 -8.14 -13.63 10.42
N ASN A 12 -8.84 -14.49 11.18
CA ASN A 12 -10.21 -14.87 10.84
C ASN A 12 -11.16 -13.66 10.88
N LYS A 13 -11.02 -12.80 11.90
CA LYS A 13 -11.80 -11.56 11.99
C LYS A 13 -11.54 -10.62 10.81
N ALA A 14 -10.28 -10.50 10.41
CA ALA A 14 -9.90 -9.66 9.28
C ALA A 14 -10.49 -10.18 7.97
N ASP A 15 -10.47 -11.50 7.74
CA ASP A 15 -11.07 -12.16 6.58
C ASP A 15 -12.60 -11.98 6.54
N GLU A 16 -13.29 -12.26 7.65
CA GLU A 16 -14.74 -12.08 7.77
C GLU A 16 -15.13 -10.64 7.43
N ARG A 17 -14.45 -9.66 8.03
CA ARG A 17 -14.74 -8.24 7.79
C ARG A 17 -14.44 -7.82 6.35
N PHE A 18 -13.37 -8.32 5.74
CA PHE A 18 -13.04 -7.98 4.36
C PHE A 18 -14.10 -8.51 3.38
N LYS A 19 -14.60 -9.73 3.61
CA LYS A 19 -15.66 -10.37 2.81
C LYS A 19 -17.02 -9.67 2.91
N GLU A 20 -17.29 -8.96 3.99
CA GLU A 20 -18.49 -8.10 4.09
C GLU A 20 -18.43 -6.94 3.09
N VAL A 21 -17.24 -6.43 2.78
CA VAL A 21 -17.03 -5.30 1.88
C VAL A 21 -16.78 -5.76 0.44
N PHE A 22 -16.04 -6.86 0.27
CA PHE A 22 -15.69 -7.47 -1.02
C PHE A 22 -16.23 -8.90 -1.08
N THR A 23 -17.50 -9.05 -1.46
CA THR A 23 -18.26 -10.31 -1.32
C THR A 23 -17.72 -11.50 -2.11
N ASP A 24 -17.03 -11.24 -3.22
CA ASP A 24 -16.45 -12.28 -4.08
C ASP A 24 -14.96 -12.56 -3.76
N PHE A 25 -14.44 -11.99 -2.66
CA PHE A 25 -13.05 -12.17 -2.26
C PHE A 25 -12.81 -13.52 -1.58
N GLU A 26 -11.88 -14.28 -2.13
CA GLU A 26 -11.36 -15.50 -1.51
C GLU A 26 -9.91 -15.27 -1.05
N PRO A 27 -9.63 -15.33 0.26
CA PRO A 27 -8.30 -15.07 0.79
C PRO A 27 -7.34 -16.17 0.34
N HIS A 28 -6.17 -15.75 -0.11
CA HIS A 28 -5.03 -16.65 -0.25
C HIS A 28 -4.61 -17.21 1.12
N LYS A 29 -3.89 -18.33 1.12
CA LYS A 29 -3.38 -18.94 2.35
C LYS A 29 -2.50 -17.95 3.13
N ILE A 30 -2.85 -17.70 4.38
CA ILE A 30 -2.11 -16.82 5.29
C ILE A 30 -1.21 -17.66 6.21
N VAL A 31 0.07 -17.34 6.25
CA VAL A 31 1.08 -18.03 7.06
C VAL A 31 1.67 -17.08 8.10
N VAL A 32 1.43 -17.39 9.37
CA VAL A 32 2.09 -16.69 10.49
C VAL A 32 3.53 -17.18 10.62
N ILE A 33 4.48 -16.28 10.41
CA ILE A 33 5.91 -16.53 10.54
C ILE A 33 6.33 -16.26 11.99
N PRO A 34 6.74 -17.29 12.76
CA PRO A 34 7.23 -17.11 14.12
C PRO A 34 8.54 -16.34 14.13
N ALA A 35 8.72 -15.43 15.11
CA ALA A 35 9.96 -14.65 15.23
C ALA A 35 11.22 -15.53 15.30
N SER A 36 11.15 -16.64 16.04
CA SER A 36 12.25 -17.59 16.21
C SER A 36 12.55 -18.46 15.00
N LYS A 37 11.68 -18.48 13.98
CA LYS A 37 11.80 -19.31 12.78
C LYS A 37 11.60 -18.54 11.49
N ARG A 38 11.87 -17.22 11.48
CA ARG A 38 11.60 -16.32 10.35
C ARG A 38 12.10 -16.87 9.03
N GLN A 39 13.42 -17.07 8.90
CA GLN A 39 14.03 -17.54 7.66
C GLN A 39 13.54 -18.94 7.26
N ALA A 40 13.45 -19.87 8.22
CA ALA A 40 13.09 -21.25 7.93
C ALA A 40 11.65 -21.39 7.40
N VAL A 41 10.70 -20.68 8.01
CA VAL A 41 9.30 -20.69 7.58
C VAL A 41 9.13 -19.88 6.30
N ARG A 42 9.74 -18.70 6.17
CA ARG A 42 9.68 -17.90 4.93
C ARG A 42 10.22 -18.68 3.73
N ASN A 43 11.40 -19.29 3.86
CA ASN A 43 11.98 -20.11 2.78
C ASN A 43 11.10 -21.32 2.43
N LYS A 44 10.35 -21.86 3.40
CA LYS A 44 9.37 -22.91 3.11
C LYS A 44 8.23 -22.36 2.24
N VAL A 45 7.68 -21.19 2.59
CA VAL A 45 6.62 -20.54 1.79
C VAL A 45 7.11 -20.20 0.39
N LEU A 46 8.32 -19.65 0.23
CA LEU A 46 8.91 -19.39 -1.09
C LEU A 46 8.94 -20.65 -1.96
N ARG A 47 9.44 -21.77 -1.41
CA ARG A 47 9.44 -23.06 -2.13
C ARG A 47 8.04 -23.57 -2.46
N GLU A 48 7.09 -23.42 -1.54
CA GLU A 48 5.68 -23.80 -1.78
C GLU A 48 5.06 -22.96 -2.92
N CYS A 49 5.45 -21.69 -3.07
CA CYS A 49 5.02 -20.82 -4.16
C CYS A 49 5.82 -21.01 -5.46
N GLY A 50 6.87 -21.85 -5.45
CA GLY A 50 7.73 -22.09 -6.62
C GLY A 50 8.78 -21.00 -6.87
N LEU A 51 9.20 -20.29 -5.82
CA LEU A 51 10.27 -19.30 -5.86
C LEU A 51 11.54 -19.81 -5.18
N ASP A 52 12.69 -19.60 -5.83
CA ASP A 52 14.00 -19.92 -5.25
C ASP A 52 14.47 -18.84 -4.27
N TYR A 53 14.09 -17.59 -4.54
CA TYR A 53 14.53 -16.43 -3.77
C TYR A 53 13.53 -15.26 -3.88
N LYS A 54 13.38 -14.54 -2.78
CA LYS A 54 12.80 -13.19 -2.70
C LYS A 54 13.56 -12.46 -1.59
N GLU A 55 13.90 -11.19 -1.80
CA GLU A 55 14.60 -10.39 -0.78
C GLU A 55 13.80 -10.37 0.54
N ASP A 56 14.46 -10.56 1.68
CA ASP A 56 13.82 -10.47 3.00
C ASP A 56 14.02 -9.06 3.56
N LEU A 57 13.06 -8.17 3.29
CA LEU A 57 13.08 -6.82 3.83
C LEU A 57 12.74 -6.85 5.32
N TYR A 58 13.76 -6.65 6.15
CA TYR A 58 13.60 -6.65 7.60
C TYR A 58 12.78 -5.44 8.03
N GLY A 59 11.75 -5.66 8.86
CA GLY A 59 10.82 -4.62 9.31
C GLY A 59 9.49 -4.58 8.56
N MET A 60 9.26 -5.45 7.58
CA MET A 60 7.92 -5.65 7.00
C MET A 60 6.98 -6.36 7.98
N ASP A 61 5.75 -5.84 8.08
CA ASP A 61 4.67 -6.37 8.90
C ASP A 61 4.06 -7.63 8.27
N ALA A 62 3.80 -7.57 6.96
CA ALA A 62 3.35 -8.66 6.11
C ALA A 62 3.92 -8.49 4.68
N GLU A 63 3.74 -9.50 3.83
CA GLU A 63 3.93 -9.37 2.37
C GLU A 63 3.14 -10.45 1.63
N VAL A 64 2.73 -10.17 0.38
CA VAL A 64 2.30 -11.19 -0.59
C VAL A 64 3.52 -11.86 -1.25
N ILE A 65 3.57 -13.18 -1.17
CA ILE A 65 4.48 -14.04 -1.95
C ILE A 65 3.69 -14.58 -3.14
N ASP A 66 3.89 -13.98 -4.32
CA ASP A 66 3.26 -14.37 -5.59
C ASP A 66 4.27 -15.16 -6.43
N GLY A 67 4.09 -16.48 -6.53
CA GLY A 67 4.96 -17.37 -7.29
C GLY A 67 4.21 -18.14 -8.38
N PRO A 68 4.93 -18.84 -9.28
CA PRO A 68 4.30 -19.54 -10.41
C PRO A 68 3.41 -20.71 -9.99
N LEU A 69 3.56 -21.25 -8.77
CA LEU A 69 2.79 -22.40 -8.30
C LEU A 69 1.64 -22.03 -7.35
N ASP A 70 1.81 -20.97 -6.58
CA ASP A 70 0.85 -20.55 -5.55
C ASP A 70 1.10 -19.08 -5.17
N LYS A 71 0.09 -18.48 -4.53
CA LYS A 71 0.16 -17.16 -3.91
C LYS A 71 -0.22 -17.27 -2.45
N GLN A 72 0.64 -16.78 -1.55
CA GLN A 72 0.44 -16.84 -0.11
C GLN A 72 0.75 -15.49 0.53
N ILE A 73 0.05 -15.17 1.62
CA ILE A 73 0.34 -13.99 2.43
C ILE A 73 1.13 -14.44 3.65
N VAL A 74 2.23 -13.77 3.95
CA VAL A 74 3.00 -14.03 5.17
C VAL A 74 2.85 -12.86 6.12
N ILE A 75 2.64 -13.17 7.41
CA ILE A 75 2.57 -12.17 8.48
C ILE A 75 3.66 -12.46 9.51
N TYR A 76 4.42 -11.43 9.86
CA TYR A 76 5.58 -11.59 10.75
C TYR A 76 5.19 -11.35 12.20
N GLN A 77 5.22 -12.40 13.01
CA GLN A 77 4.86 -12.33 14.44
C GLN A 77 5.66 -11.24 15.18
N SER A 78 6.94 -11.05 14.84
CA SER A 78 7.82 -10.07 15.47
C SER A 78 7.29 -8.63 15.38
N MET A 79 6.46 -8.35 14.37
CA MET A 79 5.93 -7.03 14.09
C MET A 79 4.56 -6.78 14.71
N MET A 80 3.80 -7.84 15.03
CA MET A 80 2.41 -7.75 15.47
C MET A 80 2.29 -7.36 16.94
N LYS A 81 1.71 -6.19 17.21
CA LYS A 81 1.54 -5.62 18.55
C LYS A 81 0.09 -5.58 19.03
N SER A 82 -0.88 -5.52 18.12
CA SER A 82 -2.31 -5.37 18.45
C SER A 82 -3.20 -6.03 17.40
N GLU A 83 -4.46 -6.28 17.77
CA GLU A 83 -5.51 -6.74 16.83
C GLU A 83 -5.64 -5.79 15.64
N ARG A 84 -5.73 -4.48 15.90
CA ARG A 84 -5.85 -3.45 14.86
C ARG A 84 -4.73 -3.52 13.83
N GLN A 85 -3.48 -3.73 14.27
CA GLN A 85 -2.34 -3.85 13.34
C GLN A 85 -2.44 -5.12 12.49
N VAL A 86 -2.83 -6.26 13.08
CA VAL A 86 -3.01 -7.52 12.35
C VAL A 86 -4.11 -7.38 11.30
N CYS A 87 -5.26 -6.81 11.68
CA CYS A 87 -6.37 -6.62 10.76
C CYS A 87 -6.01 -5.66 9.62
N HIS A 88 -5.44 -4.50 9.96
CA HIS A 88 -5.07 -3.53 8.94
C HIS A 88 -4.05 -4.10 7.95
N VAL A 89 -2.97 -4.73 8.42
CA VAL A 89 -1.94 -5.22 7.49
C VAL A 89 -2.54 -6.27 6.55
N LEU A 90 -3.44 -7.12 7.02
CA LEU A 90 -4.12 -8.08 6.16
C LEU A 90 -5.04 -7.39 5.14
N TRP A 91 -5.81 -6.38 5.56
CA TRP A 91 -6.66 -5.63 4.63
C TRP A 91 -5.84 -4.88 3.57
N HIS A 92 -4.65 -4.38 3.92
CA HIS A 92 -3.69 -3.79 2.99
C HIS A 92 -3.22 -4.85 1.97
N GLU A 93 -2.74 -6.01 2.42
CA GLU A 93 -2.31 -7.09 1.51
C GLU A 93 -3.46 -7.63 0.63
N PHE A 94 -4.68 -7.72 1.18
CA PHE A 94 -5.87 -8.05 0.40
C PHE A 94 -6.18 -7.00 -0.66
N GLY A 95 -5.93 -5.72 -0.35
CA GLY A 95 -6.03 -4.62 -1.30
C GLY A 95 -5.15 -4.82 -2.53
N HIS A 96 -3.89 -5.25 -2.36
CA HIS A 96 -3.03 -5.62 -3.49
C HIS A 96 -3.60 -6.78 -4.32
N ILE A 97 -4.17 -7.79 -3.67
CA ILE A 97 -4.77 -8.94 -4.37
C ILE A 97 -5.97 -8.49 -5.20
N VAL A 98 -6.84 -7.65 -4.63
CA VAL A 98 -8.04 -7.13 -5.30
C VAL A 98 -7.68 -6.16 -6.43
N PHE A 99 -6.64 -5.36 -6.27
CA PHE A 99 -6.14 -4.46 -7.32
C PHE A 99 -5.51 -5.22 -8.49
N GLY A 100 -4.78 -6.30 -8.21
CA GLY A 100 -4.06 -7.09 -9.21
C GLY A 100 -2.58 -6.71 -9.31
N ASN A 101 -1.89 -7.25 -10.33
CA ASN A 101 -0.43 -7.13 -10.46
C ASN A 101 0.00 -6.41 -11.75
N GLU A 102 1.29 -6.14 -11.88
CA GLU A 102 1.94 -5.41 -12.98
C GLU A 102 1.61 -5.97 -14.36
N LYS A 103 1.44 -7.30 -14.46
CA LYS A 103 1.19 -8.00 -15.72
C LYS A 103 -0.11 -7.55 -16.37
N GLN A 104 -1.12 -7.18 -15.59
CA GLN A 104 -2.40 -6.72 -16.13
C GLN A 104 -2.28 -5.39 -16.90
N PHE A 105 -1.23 -4.62 -16.60
CA PHE A 105 -0.92 -3.34 -17.23
C PHE A 105 0.21 -3.45 -18.28
N GLY A 106 0.73 -4.66 -18.53
CA GLY A 106 1.81 -4.88 -19.49
C GLY A 106 3.14 -4.22 -19.08
N ILE A 107 3.38 -4.01 -17.78
CA ILE A 107 4.58 -3.34 -17.27
C ILE A 107 5.78 -4.29 -17.38
N ASP A 108 6.86 -3.81 -18.02
CA ASP A 108 8.19 -4.40 -17.93
C ASP A 108 8.98 -3.75 -16.79
N LEU A 109 9.40 -4.54 -15.80
CA LEU A 109 10.19 -4.07 -14.66
C LEU A 109 11.62 -3.67 -15.03
N ALA A 110 12.09 -3.99 -16.24
CA ALA A 110 13.38 -3.56 -16.76
C ALA A 110 13.34 -2.14 -17.34
N GLU A 111 12.15 -1.61 -17.64
CA GLU A 111 11.97 -0.31 -18.25
C GLU A 111 11.42 0.70 -17.24
N ASP A 112 11.88 1.95 -17.35
CA ASP A 112 11.35 3.06 -16.58
C ASP A 112 10.33 3.80 -17.44
N THR A 113 9.05 3.71 -17.05
CA THR A 113 7.92 4.20 -17.85
C THR A 113 6.89 4.85 -16.93
N PRO A 114 6.12 5.82 -17.43
CA PRO A 114 5.01 6.38 -16.67
C PRO A 114 4.05 5.32 -16.13
N MET A 115 3.74 4.28 -16.93
CA MET A 115 2.91 3.17 -16.46
C MET A 115 3.47 2.50 -15.18
N ARG A 116 4.79 2.29 -15.12
CA ARG A 116 5.46 1.71 -13.94
C ARG A 116 5.40 2.64 -12.74
N SER A 117 5.71 3.92 -12.93
CA SER A 117 5.65 4.94 -11.86
C SER A 117 4.25 5.08 -11.30
N GLY A 118 3.25 5.18 -12.19
CA GLY A 118 1.84 5.28 -11.82
C GLY A 118 1.35 4.04 -11.08
N TYR A 119 1.76 2.86 -11.51
CA TYR A 119 1.43 1.61 -10.81
C TYR A 119 2.08 1.57 -9.42
N ALA A 120 3.36 1.94 -9.29
CA ALA A 120 4.06 1.94 -8.01
C ALA A 120 3.38 2.84 -6.98
N VAL A 121 2.94 4.05 -7.40
CA VAL A 121 2.20 4.96 -6.54
C VAL A 121 0.79 4.41 -6.25
N PHE A 122 0.04 4.04 -7.29
CA PHE A 122 -1.36 3.69 -7.10
C PHE A 122 -1.57 2.35 -6.38
N ASN A 123 -0.70 1.36 -6.59
CA ASN A 123 -0.79 0.04 -5.95
C ASN A 123 -0.73 0.13 -4.42
N GLU A 124 0.24 0.88 -3.88
CA GLU A 124 0.36 1.11 -2.44
C GLU A 124 -0.79 1.97 -1.92
N PHE A 125 -1.17 2.99 -2.69
CA PHE A 125 -2.24 3.91 -2.33
C PHE A 125 -3.57 3.16 -2.19
N ILE A 126 -3.93 2.35 -3.19
CA ILE A 126 -5.23 1.67 -3.23
C ILE A 126 -5.31 0.58 -2.18
N ALA A 127 -4.20 -0.12 -1.89
CA ALA A 127 -4.11 -1.09 -0.82
C ALA A 127 -4.39 -0.46 0.55
N GLU A 128 -3.72 0.63 0.86
CA GLU A 128 -3.93 1.38 2.10
C GLU A 128 -5.35 1.99 2.17
N TYR A 129 -5.85 2.55 1.07
CA TYR A 129 -7.20 3.11 1.01
C TYR A 129 -8.28 2.04 1.23
N ILE A 130 -8.12 0.85 0.63
CA ILE A 130 -9.03 -0.29 0.87
C ILE A 130 -9.02 -0.67 2.35
N ALA A 131 -7.85 -0.71 3.00
CA ALA A 131 -7.76 -0.97 4.44
C ALA A 131 -8.51 0.08 5.28
N HIS A 132 -8.52 1.35 4.85
CA HIS A 132 -9.36 2.39 5.45
C HIS A 132 -10.86 2.15 5.21
N VAL A 133 -11.27 1.77 4.00
CA VAL A 133 -12.68 1.45 3.70
C VAL A 133 -13.18 0.30 4.57
N VAL A 134 -12.40 -0.77 4.70
CA VAL A 134 -12.78 -1.97 5.48
C VAL A 134 -12.85 -1.68 6.98
N SER A 135 -12.07 -0.71 7.45
CA SER A 135 -12.06 -0.23 8.84
C SER A 135 -13.07 0.89 9.13
N ASP A 136 -14.11 1.05 8.30
CA ASP A 136 -15.12 2.11 8.42
C ASP A 136 -14.52 3.52 8.50
N ARG A 137 -13.35 3.72 7.89
CA ARG A 137 -12.59 4.97 7.87
C ARG A 137 -12.12 5.44 9.25
N GLU A 138 -12.08 4.56 10.25
CA GLU A 138 -11.63 4.88 11.62
C GLU A 138 -10.12 5.24 11.73
N GLY A 139 -9.39 5.23 10.61
CA GLY A 139 -7.99 5.66 10.54
C GLY A 139 -7.02 4.67 11.18
N PHE A 140 -5.82 5.14 11.52
CA PHE A 140 -4.85 4.42 12.39
C PHE A 140 -4.73 5.04 13.79
N GLY A 141 -5.64 5.94 14.16
CA GLY A 141 -5.51 6.77 15.36
C GLY A 141 -4.75 8.08 15.07
N VAL A 142 -4.45 8.84 16.14
CA VAL A 142 -3.89 10.20 16.08
C VAL A 142 -2.42 10.18 15.63
N TYR A 143 -2.18 10.01 14.33
CA TYR A 143 -0.88 10.23 13.71
C TYR A 143 -1.00 11.41 12.75
N ASN A 144 -0.05 12.35 12.81
CA ASN A 144 0.01 13.46 11.87
C ASN A 144 0.38 12.90 10.48
N PRO A 145 -0.54 12.90 9.48
CA PRO A 145 -0.30 12.38 8.13
C PRO A 145 0.90 13.05 7.46
N ASN A 146 1.16 14.32 7.76
CA ASN A 146 2.28 15.09 7.17
C ASN A 146 3.66 14.51 7.55
N THR A 147 3.74 13.62 8.53
CA THR A 147 4.96 12.83 8.79
C THR A 147 5.32 11.95 7.59
N TYR A 148 4.32 11.33 6.95
CA TYR A 148 4.53 10.49 5.77
C TYR A 148 4.90 11.33 4.55
N LEU A 149 4.34 12.52 4.42
CA LEU A 149 4.77 13.48 3.40
C LEU A 149 6.24 13.84 3.57
N GLN A 150 6.68 14.17 4.79
CA GLN A 150 8.10 14.44 5.07
C GLN A 150 8.99 13.23 4.77
N LEU A 151 8.56 12.01 5.10
CA LEU A 151 9.30 10.79 4.77
C LEU A 151 9.38 10.55 3.26
N ALA A 152 8.34 10.92 2.50
CA ALA A 152 8.33 10.83 1.05
C ALA A 152 9.41 11.71 0.39
N PHE A 153 9.69 12.88 0.98
CA PHE A 153 10.65 13.86 0.47
C PHE A 153 11.91 14.00 1.35
N GLN A 154 12.21 13.00 2.18
CA GLN A 154 13.31 13.08 3.16
C GLN A 154 14.69 13.14 2.50
N GLU A 155 14.88 12.40 1.40
CA GLU A 155 16.14 12.35 0.68
C GLU A 155 16.12 13.35 -0.48
N ILE A 156 17.17 14.17 -0.56
CA ILE A 156 17.27 15.25 -1.54
C ILE A 156 17.28 14.69 -2.95
N GLY A 157 16.43 15.24 -3.82
CA GLY A 157 16.39 14.89 -5.24
C GLY A 157 15.69 13.56 -5.53
N THR A 158 15.02 12.96 -4.55
CA THR A 158 14.21 11.76 -4.75
C THR A 158 12.84 11.90 -4.11
N VAL A 159 11.92 11.02 -4.50
CA VAL A 159 10.60 10.88 -3.90
C VAL A 159 10.40 9.40 -3.61
N ASN A 160 10.04 9.08 -2.37
CA ASN A 160 9.72 7.71 -2.00
C ASN A 160 8.23 7.44 -2.30
N PRO A 161 7.90 6.61 -3.31
CA PRO A 161 6.53 6.40 -3.73
C PRO A 161 5.69 5.72 -2.64
N TYR A 162 6.26 4.80 -1.86
CA TYR A 162 5.55 4.11 -0.79
C TYR A 162 5.06 5.09 0.29
N TRP A 163 5.92 5.99 0.77
CA TRP A 163 5.52 6.98 1.77
C TRP A 163 4.53 8.00 1.21
N LEU A 164 4.69 8.39 -0.06
CA LEU A 164 3.76 9.27 -0.73
C LEU A 164 2.38 8.64 -0.85
N SER A 165 2.31 7.38 -1.30
CA SER A 165 1.07 6.63 -1.43
C SER A 165 0.32 6.49 -0.11
N ARG A 166 1.05 6.19 0.97
CA ARG A 166 0.45 6.13 2.32
C ARG A 166 -0.07 7.48 2.77
N TYR A 167 0.69 8.57 2.56
CA TYR A 167 0.20 9.92 2.85
C TYR A 167 -1.11 10.18 2.11
N MET A 168 -1.14 9.94 0.81
CA MET A 168 -2.32 10.20 -0.02
C MET A 168 -3.53 9.35 0.41
N ALA A 169 -3.32 8.08 0.74
CA ALA A 169 -4.38 7.18 1.21
C ALA A 169 -4.99 7.64 2.52
N ILE A 170 -4.18 8.13 3.46
CA ILE A 170 -4.66 8.68 4.74
C ILE A 170 -5.45 9.97 4.51
N ILE A 171 -4.92 10.90 3.72
CA ILE A 171 -5.58 12.19 3.43
C ILE A 171 -6.98 11.98 2.84
N VAL A 172 -7.16 10.97 1.98
CA VAL A 172 -8.42 10.74 1.28
C VAL A 172 -9.33 9.73 2.00
N GLY A 173 -8.75 8.78 2.75
CA GLY A 173 -9.45 7.63 3.32
C GLY A 173 -9.84 7.79 4.79
N ASP A 174 -9.08 8.55 5.58
CA ASP A 174 -9.31 8.70 7.02
C ASP A 174 -10.24 9.89 7.30
N SER A 175 -11.42 9.62 7.87
CA SER A 175 -12.42 10.65 8.17
C SER A 175 -12.01 11.61 9.29
N ASN A 176 -10.91 11.33 10.00
CA ASN A 176 -10.41 12.17 11.09
C ASN A 176 -9.39 13.22 10.62
N VAL A 177 -8.97 13.19 9.35
CA VAL A 177 -8.07 14.20 8.79
C VAL A 177 -8.86 15.48 8.53
N SER A 178 -8.43 16.59 9.14
CA SER A 178 -9.06 17.89 8.95
C SER A 178 -8.48 18.64 7.74
N ASP A 179 -9.26 19.58 7.19
CA ASP A 179 -8.80 20.44 6.10
C ASP A 179 -7.54 21.25 6.49
N GLU A 180 -7.41 21.65 7.76
CA GLU A 180 -6.19 22.32 8.24
C GLU A 180 -4.97 21.41 8.15
N CYS A 181 -5.11 20.12 8.49
CA CYS A 181 -4.04 19.15 8.38
C CYS A 181 -3.58 18.94 6.92
N VAL A 182 -4.53 18.93 5.98
CA VAL A 182 -4.23 18.91 4.53
C VAL A 182 -3.48 20.18 4.12
N ALA A 183 -3.94 21.35 4.57
CA ALA A 183 -3.33 22.64 4.24
C ALA A 183 -1.90 22.77 4.77
N GLU A 184 -1.62 22.28 5.98
CA GLU A 184 -0.27 22.20 6.56
C GLU A 184 0.69 21.39 5.68
N GLY A 185 0.19 20.40 4.92
CA GLY A 185 0.97 19.62 3.96
C GLY A 185 1.74 20.49 2.96
N ALA A 186 1.13 21.61 2.52
CA ALA A 186 1.71 22.53 1.56
C ALA A 186 2.96 23.25 2.08
N GLU A 187 3.16 23.31 3.39
CA GLU A 187 4.34 23.96 4.01
C GLU A 187 5.59 23.06 3.94
N TYR A 188 5.44 21.76 3.70
CA TYR A 188 6.54 20.79 3.72
C TYR A 188 7.22 20.59 2.36
N VAL A 189 6.64 21.09 1.27
CA VAL A 189 7.16 20.90 -0.08
C VAL A 189 7.15 22.22 -0.86
N ASN A 190 7.91 22.27 -1.95
CA ASN A 190 7.89 23.42 -2.86
C ASN A 190 6.46 23.61 -3.44
N PRO A 191 5.96 24.86 -3.59
CA PRO A 191 4.66 25.12 -4.20
C PRO A 191 4.43 24.45 -5.56
N VAL A 192 5.47 24.30 -6.38
CA VAL A 192 5.41 23.59 -7.66
C VAL A 192 5.12 22.10 -7.45
N VAL A 193 5.79 21.47 -6.49
CA VAL A 193 5.55 20.07 -6.10
C VAL A 193 4.13 19.91 -5.54
N TRP A 194 3.68 20.84 -4.71
CA TRP A 194 2.31 20.82 -4.17
C TRP A 194 1.23 20.89 -5.26
N ASN A 195 1.47 21.62 -6.35
CA ASN A 195 0.54 21.66 -7.49
C ASN A 195 0.40 20.28 -8.15
N TYR A 196 1.50 19.53 -8.31
CA TYR A 196 1.43 18.14 -8.81
C TYR A 196 0.66 17.24 -7.87
N LEU A 197 0.94 17.31 -6.56
CA LEU A 197 0.20 16.56 -5.54
C LEU A 197 -1.31 16.85 -5.59
N THR A 198 -1.68 18.13 -5.77
CA THR A 198 -3.07 18.56 -5.91
C THR A 198 -3.75 17.92 -7.13
N GLU A 199 -3.07 17.89 -8.28
CA GLU A 199 -3.61 17.24 -9.49
C GLU A 199 -3.69 15.71 -9.35
N MET A 200 -2.69 15.08 -8.71
CA MET A 200 -2.74 13.66 -8.39
C MET A 200 -3.92 13.33 -7.45
N PHE A 201 -4.14 14.12 -6.40
CA PHE A 201 -5.32 13.99 -5.53
C PHE A 201 -6.62 14.12 -6.30
N ARG A 202 -6.72 15.09 -7.22
CA ARG A 202 -7.90 15.28 -8.06
C ARG A 202 -8.16 14.09 -9.00
N MET A 203 -7.11 13.49 -9.55
CA MET A 203 -7.25 12.28 -10.37
C MET A 203 -7.71 11.09 -9.54
N ILE A 204 -7.11 10.89 -8.37
CA ILE A 204 -7.47 9.84 -7.43
C ILE A 204 -8.92 9.99 -6.97
N ASP A 205 -9.36 11.18 -6.56
CA ASP A 205 -10.74 11.43 -6.14
C ASP A 205 -11.76 11.03 -7.22
N LYS A 206 -11.46 11.29 -8.50
CA LYS A 206 -12.30 10.83 -9.62
C LYS A 206 -12.35 9.31 -9.73
N GLN A 207 -11.22 8.62 -9.50
CA GLN A 207 -11.17 7.16 -9.50
C GLN A 207 -11.96 6.57 -8.32
N LEU A 208 -11.87 7.21 -7.15
CA LEU A 208 -12.56 6.78 -5.93
C LEU A 208 -14.08 6.94 -5.94
N LYS A 209 -14.60 7.81 -6.80
CA LYS A 209 -16.05 8.01 -7.00
C LYS A 209 -16.71 6.93 -7.86
N LYS A 210 -15.97 5.96 -8.39
CA LYS A 210 -16.50 4.83 -9.16
C LYS A 210 -16.96 3.72 -8.22
N ASP A 211 -17.97 2.96 -8.63
CA ASP A 211 -18.45 1.80 -7.85
C ASP A 211 -17.33 0.77 -7.64
N ASP A 212 -16.60 0.44 -8.73
CA ASP A 212 -15.40 -0.41 -8.71
C ASP A 212 -14.14 0.45 -8.59
N PHE A 213 -14.04 1.30 -7.55
CA PHE A 213 -12.93 2.26 -7.41
C PHE A 213 -11.53 1.62 -7.40
N TRP A 214 -11.42 0.35 -7.02
CA TRP A 214 -10.17 -0.40 -7.03
C TRP A 214 -9.77 -0.89 -8.43
N LYS A 215 -10.67 -0.89 -9.41
CA LYS A 215 -10.34 -1.27 -10.80
C LYS A 215 -9.91 -0.04 -11.59
N ALA A 216 -8.60 0.16 -11.71
CA ALA A 216 -8.03 1.20 -12.53
C ALA A 216 -7.91 0.77 -14.00
N VAL A 217 -8.23 1.67 -14.92
CA VAL A 217 -7.95 1.46 -16.35
C VAL A 217 -6.49 1.84 -16.66
N PRO A 218 -5.84 1.23 -17.67
CA PRO A 218 -4.44 1.50 -17.97
C PRO A 218 -4.11 2.99 -18.17
N SER A 219 -4.98 3.73 -18.87
CA SER A 219 -4.76 5.16 -19.10
C SER A 219 -4.71 5.99 -17.82
N PHE A 220 -5.51 5.64 -16.80
CA PHE A 220 -5.46 6.32 -15.51
C PHE A 220 -4.10 6.11 -14.83
N ILE A 221 -3.57 4.88 -14.88
CA ILE A 221 -2.27 4.55 -14.29
C ILE A 221 -1.15 5.29 -15.02
N GLU A 222 -1.17 5.30 -16.35
CA GLU A 222 -0.17 6.02 -17.15
C GLU A 222 -0.21 7.54 -16.95
N ASP A 223 -1.41 8.13 -16.91
CA ASP A 223 -1.58 9.58 -16.65
C ASP A 223 -1.09 9.95 -15.24
N LEU A 224 -1.40 9.13 -14.23
CA LEU A 224 -0.93 9.35 -12.85
C LEU A 224 0.59 9.24 -12.77
N GLY A 225 1.16 8.27 -13.48
CA GLY A 225 2.61 8.09 -13.57
C GLY A 225 3.30 9.24 -14.26
N THR A 226 2.71 9.79 -15.32
CA THR A 226 3.23 10.98 -16.00
C THR A 226 3.31 12.17 -15.05
N LEU A 227 2.26 12.41 -14.26
CA LEU A 227 2.27 13.45 -13.23
C LEU A 227 3.35 13.21 -12.16
N TYR A 228 3.51 11.95 -11.74
CA TYR A 228 4.53 11.59 -10.77
C TYR A 228 5.94 11.81 -11.31
N ASP A 229 6.21 11.40 -12.56
CA ASP A 229 7.52 11.56 -13.21
C ASP A 229 7.87 13.05 -13.41
N ASP A 230 6.88 13.87 -13.80
CA ASP A 230 7.05 15.31 -13.93
C ASP A 230 7.37 15.97 -12.56
N MET A 231 6.65 15.57 -11.51
CA MET A 231 6.93 16.00 -10.14
C MET A 231 8.32 15.55 -9.69
N PHE A 232 8.69 14.29 -9.93
CA PHE A 232 10.00 13.75 -9.60
C PHE A 232 11.10 14.54 -10.32
N SER A 233 10.89 14.92 -11.59
CA SER A 233 11.84 15.74 -12.35
C SER A 233 12.08 17.11 -11.71
N VAL A 234 11.03 17.75 -11.17
CA VAL A 234 11.13 19.02 -10.44
C VAL A 234 11.95 18.84 -9.16
N VAL A 235 11.64 17.80 -8.38
CA VAL A 235 12.34 17.49 -7.12
C VAL A 235 13.82 17.17 -7.39
N PHE A 236 14.10 16.33 -8.38
CA PHE A 236 15.46 15.94 -8.78
C PHE A 236 16.31 17.14 -9.19
N ARG A 237 15.70 18.12 -9.88
CA ARG A 237 16.38 19.36 -10.30
C ARG A 237 16.49 20.40 -9.18
N GLY A 238 15.84 20.19 -8.03
CA GLY A 238 15.80 21.12 -6.91
C GLY A 238 15.00 22.39 -7.21
N LEU A 239 13.93 22.27 -8.02
CA LEU A 239 13.06 23.37 -8.44
C LEU A 239 11.84 23.55 -7.54
#